data_AF-A0A7X9HR47-F1
#
_entry.id   AF-A0A7X9HR47-F1
#
_cell.length_a   1.000
_cell.length_b   1.000
_cell.length_c   1.000
_cell.angle_alpha   90.00
_cell.angle_beta   90.00
_cell.angle_gamma   90.00
#
_symmetry.space_group_name_H-M   'P 1'
#
loop_
_entity.id
_entity.type
_entity.pdbx_description
1 polymer ?
#
loop_
_entity_poly.entity_id
_entity_poly.type
_entity_poly.pdbx_seq_one_letter_code
_entity_poly.pdbx_strand_id
1 'polypeptide(L)'
;MYIMSFDQTQKRERTELIMKRVTNLSPAPRILTEVLDLLKDINTSPQTLAKAISKDQSLVVKILTISNSPFYGLSRRVASIEYAIMILGFNEIRNIVTALSLMESLKNKSDQYLNQKDFWIHAYVVATISKKIADDLGMRLSGDAFIGGLLHDLGISVIHRYLHSDFVSICESVKTGMKYFD
;
A
#
# COMPACT_ATOMS: atom_id res chain seq x y z
N MET A 1 -31.07 -2.84 21.38
CA MET A 1 -30.33 -1.71 20.77
C MET A 1 -29.24 -1.12 21.69
N TYR A 2 -29.37 -1.19 23.03
CA TYR A 2 -28.42 -0.59 23.98
C TYR A 2 -27.15 -1.43 24.30
N ILE A 3 -27.20 -2.76 24.10
CA ILE A 3 -26.07 -3.66 24.39
C ILE A 3 -24.99 -3.61 23.29
N MET A 4 -25.39 -3.48 22.01
CA MET A 4 -24.44 -3.33 20.90
C MET A 4 -23.68 -1.99 20.92
N SER A 5 -24.30 -0.92 21.43
CA SER A 5 -23.63 0.39 21.55
C SER A 5 -22.58 0.41 22.67
N PHE A 6 -22.76 -0.39 23.72
CA PHE A 6 -21.81 -0.47 24.83
C PHE A 6 -20.51 -1.20 24.42
N ASP A 7 -20.64 -2.30 23.66
CA ASP A 7 -19.51 -3.06 23.11
C ASP A 7 -18.66 -2.24 22.13
N GLN A 8 -19.29 -1.48 21.21
CA GLN A 8 -18.56 -0.64 20.28
C GLN A 8 -17.82 0.53 20.94
N THR A 9 -18.41 1.14 21.98
CA THR A 9 -17.79 2.25 22.69
C THR A 9 -16.54 1.78 23.43
N GLN A 10 -16.62 0.64 24.13
CA GLN A 10 -15.49 0.06 24.84
C GLN A 10 -14.37 -0.42 23.89
N LYS A 11 -14.73 -1.01 22.75
CA LYS A 11 -13.77 -1.39 21.71
C LYS A 11 -13.04 -0.17 21.12
N ARG A 12 -13.76 0.94 20.94
CA ARG A 12 -13.20 2.21 20.46
C ARG A 12 -12.22 2.82 21.46
N GLU A 13 -12.58 2.88 22.75
CA GLU A 13 -11.69 3.36 23.81
C GLU A 13 -10.39 2.52 23.90
N ARG A 14 -10.50 1.19 23.83
CA ARG A 14 -9.32 0.31 23.76
C ARG A 14 -8.46 0.61 22.54
N THR A 15 -9.07 0.80 21.38
CA THR A 15 -8.35 1.14 20.13
C THR A 15 -7.62 2.47 20.29
N GLU A 16 -8.26 3.48 20.86
CA GLU A 16 -7.64 4.79 21.12
C GLU A 16 -6.44 4.69 22.08
N LEU A 17 -6.52 3.85 23.12
CA LEU A 17 -5.39 3.59 24.02
C LEU A 17 -4.23 2.89 23.31
N ILE A 18 -4.52 1.94 22.41
CA ILE A 18 -3.50 1.26 21.60
C ILE A 18 -2.85 2.24 20.62
N MET A 19 -3.63 3.11 19.98
CA MET A 19 -3.13 4.11 19.04
C MET A 19 -2.13 5.08 19.67
N LYS A 20 -2.22 5.35 20.99
CA LYS A 20 -1.21 6.15 21.72
C LYS A 20 0.18 5.50 21.72
N ARG A 21 0.27 4.18 21.52
CA ARG A 21 1.55 3.44 21.42
C ARG A 21 2.15 3.49 20.01
N VAL A 22 1.35 3.85 19.00
CA VAL A 22 1.81 4.04 17.62
C VAL A 22 2.46 5.41 17.52
N THR A 23 3.79 5.46 17.65
CA THR A 23 4.56 6.71 17.62
C THR A 23 5.20 6.94 16.25
N ASN A 24 5.05 8.16 15.71
CA ASN A 24 5.72 8.65 14.50
C ASN A 24 5.83 7.61 13.36
N LEU A 25 4.74 7.47 12.59
CA LEU A 25 4.86 6.91 11.24
C LEU A 25 5.93 7.69 10.49
N SER A 26 6.90 6.97 9.94
CA SER A 26 7.98 7.61 9.21
C SER A 26 7.38 8.36 8.02
N PRO A 27 7.70 9.64 7.81
CA PRO A 27 7.18 10.38 6.68
C PRO A 27 7.67 9.72 5.38
N ALA A 28 6.84 9.82 4.34
CA ALA A 28 7.25 9.40 3.02
C ALA A 28 8.53 10.15 2.58
N PRO A 29 9.44 9.48 1.86
CA PRO A 29 10.58 10.13 1.23
C PRO A 29 10.17 11.36 0.41
N ARG A 30 10.92 12.45 0.54
CA ARG A 30 10.65 13.73 -0.16
C ARG A 30 10.45 13.56 -1.67
N ILE A 31 11.18 12.64 -2.30
CA ILE A 31 11.08 12.37 -3.73
C ILE A 31 9.71 11.80 -4.12
N LEU A 32 9.13 10.93 -3.29
CA LEU A 32 7.80 10.37 -3.54
C LEU A 32 6.73 11.45 -3.41
N THR A 33 6.86 12.35 -2.43
CA THR A 33 5.98 13.51 -2.29
C THR A 33 6.08 14.44 -3.50
N GLU A 34 7.30 14.77 -3.96
CA GLU A 34 7.53 15.60 -5.17
C GLU A 34 6.87 14.98 -6.41
N VAL A 35 7.04 13.67 -6.62
CA VAL A 35 6.43 12.95 -7.75
C VAL A 35 4.91 12.94 -7.63
N LEU A 36 4.35 12.74 -6.44
CA LEU A 36 2.90 12.79 -6.21
C LEU A 36 2.31 14.17 -6.49
N ASP A 37 3.03 15.25 -6.19
CA ASP A 37 2.59 16.60 -6.47
C ASP A 37 2.63 16.90 -7.97
N LEU A 38 3.69 16.49 -8.68
CA LEU A 38 3.75 16.58 -10.14
C LEU A 38 2.60 15.83 -10.82
N LEU A 39 2.25 14.65 -10.30
CA LEU A 39 1.13 13.88 -10.81
C LEU A 39 -0.22 14.61 -10.65
N LYS A 40 -0.38 15.48 -9.64
CA LYS A 40 -1.63 16.26 -9.44
C LYS A 40 -1.78 17.43 -10.43
N ASP A 41 -0.68 17.96 -10.96
CA ASP A 41 -0.70 19.06 -11.92
C ASP A 41 -1.04 18.57 -13.33
N ILE A 42 -2.11 19.12 -13.91
CA ILE A 42 -2.60 18.76 -15.25
C ILE A 42 -1.62 19.15 -16.36
N ASN A 43 -0.70 20.09 -16.06
CA ASN A 43 0.27 20.61 -17.02
C ASN A 43 1.59 19.82 -17.00
N THR A 44 1.73 18.85 -16.11
CA THR A 44 2.93 18.02 -16.03
C THR A 44 3.07 17.17 -17.28
N SER A 45 4.16 17.37 -18.02
CA SER A 45 4.50 16.52 -19.16
C SER A 45 5.09 15.18 -18.71
N PRO A 46 4.95 14.10 -19.53
CA PRO A 46 5.60 12.81 -19.26
C PRO A 46 7.12 12.95 -19.01
N GLN A 47 7.78 13.84 -19.73
CA GLN A 47 9.22 14.08 -19.62
C GLN A 47 9.58 14.74 -18.28
N THR A 48 8.78 15.69 -17.81
CA THR A 48 8.98 16.33 -16.50
C THR A 48 8.82 15.30 -15.39
N LEU A 49 7.77 14.48 -15.45
CA LEU A 49 7.53 13.42 -14.47
C LEU A 49 8.65 12.37 -14.48
N ALA A 50 9.07 11.92 -15.67
CA ALA A 50 10.15 10.93 -15.80
C ALA A 50 11.48 11.46 -15.26
N LYS A 51 11.81 12.73 -15.51
CA LYS A 51 12.99 13.39 -14.92
C LYS A 51 12.94 13.42 -13.41
N ALA A 52 11.78 13.72 -12.82
CA ALA A 52 11.62 13.73 -11.37
C ALA A 52 11.81 12.33 -10.77
N ILE A 53 11.15 11.31 -11.33
CA ILE A 53 11.30 9.91 -10.90
C ILE A 53 12.76 9.44 -11.04
N SER A 54 13.44 9.81 -12.12
CA SER A 54 14.81 9.39 -12.42
C SER A 54 15.86 9.93 -11.46
N LYS A 55 15.51 10.89 -10.58
CA LYS A 55 16.39 11.34 -9.49
C LYS A 55 16.64 10.26 -8.44
N ASP A 56 15.78 9.23 -8.37
CA ASP A 56 15.90 8.12 -7.44
C ASP A 56 15.95 6.78 -8.21
N GLN A 57 17.14 6.18 -8.25
CA GLN A 57 17.36 4.91 -8.95
C GLN A 57 16.57 3.74 -8.35
N SER A 58 16.33 3.76 -7.03
CA SER A 58 15.51 2.74 -6.36
C SER A 58 14.06 2.84 -6.81
N LEU A 59 13.53 4.06 -6.91
CA LEU A 59 12.19 4.31 -7.42
C LEU A 59 12.04 3.87 -8.89
N VAL A 60 13.04 4.17 -9.73
CA VAL A 60 13.06 3.73 -11.14
C VAL A 60 12.96 2.21 -11.23
N VAL A 61 13.80 1.47 -10.50
CA VAL A 61 13.81 0.01 -10.53
C VAL A 61 12.48 -0.57 -10.02
N LYS A 62 11.93 -0.01 -8.93
CA LYS A 62 10.65 -0.46 -8.37
C LYS A 62 9.50 -0.24 -9.37
N ILE A 63 9.40 0.94 -9.98
CA ILE A 63 8.37 1.23 -10.99
C ILE A 63 8.52 0.29 -12.19
N LEU A 64 9.72 0.16 -12.76
CA LEU A 64 9.93 -0.73 -13.92
C LEU A 64 9.64 -2.20 -13.59
N THR A 65 9.95 -2.65 -12.38
CA THR A 65 9.63 -4.02 -11.93
C THR A 65 8.13 -4.24 -11.90
N ILE A 66 7.38 -3.29 -11.34
CA ILE A 66 5.92 -3.35 -11.26
C ILE A 66 5.31 -3.26 -12.66
N SER A 67 5.75 -2.31 -13.50
CA SER A 67 5.26 -2.15 -14.88
C SER A 67 5.50 -3.37 -15.76
N ASN A 68 6.55 -4.16 -15.49
CA ASN A 68 6.86 -5.41 -16.20
C ASN A 68 6.21 -6.65 -15.58
N SER A 69 5.40 -6.50 -14.53
CA SER A 69 4.72 -7.64 -13.94
C SER A 69 3.72 -8.26 -14.93
N PRO A 70 3.46 -9.59 -14.84
CA PRO A 70 2.49 -10.26 -15.71
C PRO A 70 1.10 -9.63 -15.70
N PHE A 71 0.78 -8.87 -14.64
CA PHE A 71 -0.50 -8.17 -14.49
C PHE A 71 -0.84 -7.26 -15.67
N TYR A 72 0.13 -6.48 -16.18
CA TYR A 72 -0.15 -5.54 -17.27
C TYR A 72 -0.22 -6.22 -18.64
N GLY A 73 0.14 -7.51 -18.75
CA GLY A 73 0.04 -8.28 -19.98
C GLY A 73 0.79 -7.68 -21.18
N LEU A 74 1.84 -6.90 -20.92
CA LEU A 74 2.56 -6.16 -21.97
C LEU A 74 3.37 -7.11 -22.84
N SER A 75 3.21 -6.99 -24.16
CA SER A 75 3.93 -7.81 -25.16
C SER A 75 5.42 -7.47 -25.26
N ARG A 76 5.83 -6.29 -24.78
CA ARG A 76 7.21 -5.83 -24.77
C ARG A 76 7.61 -5.37 -23.38
N ARG A 77 8.86 -5.62 -23.02
CA ARG A 77 9.44 -5.18 -21.75
C ARG A 77 9.51 -3.65 -21.71
N VAL A 78 9.04 -3.07 -20.62
CA VAL A 78 9.17 -1.65 -20.29
C VAL A 78 10.59 -1.38 -19.82
N ALA A 79 11.35 -0.58 -20.57
CA ALA A 79 12.78 -0.33 -20.32
C ALA A 79 13.09 1.08 -19.79
N SER A 80 12.14 2.02 -19.81
CA SER A 80 12.31 3.39 -19.30
C SER A 80 11.06 3.92 -18.63
N ILE A 81 11.21 4.96 -17.81
CA ILE A 81 10.10 5.60 -17.10
C ILE A 81 9.19 6.36 -18.06
N GLU A 82 9.76 7.02 -19.06
CA GLU A 82 8.98 7.66 -20.13
C GLU A 82 8.08 6.64 -20.84
N TYR A 83 8.62 5.45 -21.13
CA TYR A 83 7.83 4.38 -21.77
C TYR A 83 6.78 3.81 -20.82
N ALA A 84 7.09 3.66 -19.53
CA ALA A 84 6.12 3.26 -18.51
C ALA A 84 4.95 4.26 -18.43
N ILE A 85 5.24 5.56 -18.38
CA ILE A 85 4.22 6.62 -18.35
C ILE A 85 3.37 6.60 -19.62
N MET A 86 3.97 6.39 -20.80
CA MET A 86 3.22 6.37 -22.06
C MET A 86 2.28 5.18 -22.19
N ILE A 87 2.68 3.99 -21.74
CA ILE A 87 1.83 2.79 -21.84
C ILE A 87 0.78 2.74 -20.73
N LEU A 88 1.19 2.99 -19.48
CA LEU A 88 0.32 2.81 -18.32
C LEU A 88 -0.53 4.06 -18.04
N GLY A 89 -0.05 5.23 -18.45
CA GLY A 89 -0.67 6.51 -18.16
C GLY A 89 -0.35 7.05 -16.76
N PHE A 90 -0.63 8.35 -16.58
CA PHE A 90 -0.34 9.07 -15.33
C PHE A 90 -1.07 8.50 -14.12
N ASN A 91 -2.32 8.06 -14.30
CA ASN A 91 -3.12 7.52 -13.20
C ASN A 91 -2.52 6.23 -12.64
N GLU A 92 -1.98 5.35 -13.49
CA GLU A 92 -1.34 4.13 -13.01
C GLU A 92 0.00 4.43 -12.35
N ILE A 93 0.79 5.35 -12.92
CA ILE A 93 2.03 5.80 -12.27
C ILE A 93 1.74 6.39 -10.89
N ARG A 94 0.62 7.13 -10.73
CA ARG A 94 0.17 7.62 -9.42
C ARG A 94 -0.14 6.48 -8.46
N ASN A 95 -0.86 5.45 -8.90
CA ASN A 95 -1.18 4.29 -8.07
C ASN A 95 0.10 3.60 -7.58
N ILE A 96 1.05 3.36 -8.50
CA ILE A 96 2.35 2.74 -8.17
C ILE A 96 3.13 3.61 -7.18
N VAL A 97 3.29 4.90 -7.46
CA VAL A 97 4.05 5.81 -6.58
C VAL A 97 3.40 5.94 -5.21
N THR A 98 2.07 5.96 -5.14
CA THR A 98 1.32 5.97 -3.87
C THR A 98 1.58 4.69 -3.07
N ALA A 99 1.56 3.53 -3.73
CA ALA A 99 1.89 2.25 -3.10
C ALA A 99 3.32 2.25 -2.56
N LEU A 100 4.29 2.69 -3.35
CA LEU A 100 5.69 2.76 -2.94
C LEU A 100 5.93 3.74 -1.78
N SER A 101 5.22 4.87 -1.77
CA SER A 101 5.26 5.86 -0.69
C SER A 101 4.80 5.27 0.64
N LEU A 102 3.70 4.53 0.60
CA LEU A 102 3.18 3.83 1.76
C LEU A 102 4.13 2.73 2.25
N MET A 103 4.66 1.92 1.33
CA MET A 103 5.62 0.86 1.62
C MET A 103 6.87 1.38 2.33
N GLU A 104 7.42 2.52 1.89
CA GLU A 104 8.62 3.08 2.50
C GLU A 104 8.33 3.74 3.86
N SER A 105 7.17 4.40 4.01
CA SER A 105 6.72 5.00 5.27
C SER A 105 6.52 3.95 6.38
N LEU A 106 6.06 2.77 5.98
CA LEU A 106 5.76 1.63 6.86
C LEU A 106 6.78 0.51 6.76
N LYS A 107 7.97 0.83 6.28
CA LYS A 107 9.06 -0.13 6.17
C LYS A 107 9.29 -0.80 7.53
N ASN A 108 9.28 -2.11 7.51
CA ASN A 108 9.44 -2.94 8.69
C ASN A 108 10.48 -4.02 8.41
N LYS A 109 11.00 -4.66 9.45
CA LYS A 109 11.89 -5.82 9.28
C LYS A 109 11.04 -7.06 9.05
N SER A 110 11.57 -8.01 8.30
CA SER A 110 10.95 -9.35 8.24
C SER A 110 11.44 -10.17 9.42
N ASP A 111 10.60 -11.07 9.90
CA ASP A 111 10.92 -12.05 10.92
C ASP A 111 10.24 -13.41 10.59
N GLN A 112 10.21 -14.32 11.55
CA GLN A 112 9.58 -15.64 11.37
C GLN A 112 8.06 -15.60 11.24
N TYR A 113 7.41 -14.47 11.56
CA TYR A 113 5.96 -14.32 11.58
C TYR A 113 5.45 -13.53 10.38
N LEU A 114 6.21 -12.55 9.88
CA LEU A 114 5.79 -11.70 8.77
C LEU A 114 6.95 -11.41 7.80
N ASN A 115 6.86 -12.00 6.61
CA ASN A 115 7.70 -11.62 5.48
C ASN A 115 7.15 -10.33 4.84
N GLN A 116 7.91 -9.24 4.94
CA GLN A 116 7.49 -7.93 4.46
C GLN A 116 7.34 -7.88 2.94
N LYS A 117 8.18 -8.60 2.19
CA LYS A 117 8.08 -8.64 0.73
C LYS A 117 6.76 -9.27 0.31
N ASP A 118 6.42 -10.42 0.88
CA ASP A 118 5.21 -11.15 0.52
C ASP A 118 3.95 -10.39 0.96
N PHE A 119 3.97 -9.74 2.13
CA PHE A 119 2.90 -8.86 2.61
C PHE A 119 2.61 -7.72 1.63
N TRP A 120 3.64 -7.01 1.17
CA TRP A 120 3.46 -5.89 0.24
C TRP A 120 3.08 -6.35 -1.17
N ILE A 121 3.55 -7.52 -1.62
CA ILE A 121 3.07 -8.15 -2.85
C ILE A 121 1.59 -8.47 -2.74
N HIS A 122 1.14 -9.07 -1.63
CA HIS A 122 -0.27 -9.35 -1.38
C HIS A 122 -1.11 -8.07 -1.44
N ALA A 123 -0.74 -7.04 -0.68
CA ALA A 123 -1.46 -5.76 -0.66
C ALA A 123 -1.55 -5.14 -2.07
N TYR A 124 -0.46 -5.16 -2.84
CA TYR A 124 -0.45 -4.66 -4.21
C TYR A 124 -1.34 -5.48 -5.16
N VAL A 125 -1.33 -6.81 -5.05
CA VAL A 125 -2.18 -7.70 -5.85
C VAL A 125 -3.66 -7.47 -5.53
N VAL A 126 -4.03 -7.37 -4.24
CA VAL A 126 -5.41 -7.07 -3.82
C VAL A 126 -5.86 -5.70 -4.31
N ALA A 127 -5.02 -4.67 -4.17
CA ALA A 127 -5.27 -3.33 -4.71
C ALA A 127 -5.60 -3.38 -6.21
N THR A 128 -4.73 -4.06 -6.93
CA THR A 128 -4.78 -4.20 -8.38
C THR A 128 -6.02 -4.96 -8.85
N ILE A 129 -6.36 -6.08 -8.20
CA ILE A 129 -7.57 -6.85 -8.51
C ILE A 129 -8.83 -6.05 -8.16
N SER A 130 -8.85 -5.37 -7.02
CA SER A 130 -9.98 -4.52 -6.61
C SER A 130 -10.25 -3.41 -7.62
N LYS A 131 -9.18 -2.77 -8.12
CA LYS A 131 -9.26 -1.82 -9.22
C LYS A 131 -9.86 -2.44 -10.48
N LYS A 132 -9.34 -3.60 -10.90
CA LYS A 132 -9.78 -4.30 -12.11
C LYS A 132 -11.27 -4.68 -12.03
N ILE A 133 -11.73 -5.17 -10.90
CA ILE A 133 -13.16 -5.47 -10.66
C ILE A 133 -13.99 -4.20 -10.80
N ALA A 134 -13.57 -3.07 -10.20
CA ALA A 134 -14.28 -1.80 -10.32
C ALA A 134 -14.32 -1.30 -11.77
N ASP A 135 -13.24 -1.44 -12.52
CA ASP A 135 -13.17 -1.09 -13.96
C ASP A 135 -14.12 -1.98 -14.78
N ASP A 136 -14.12 -3.31 -14.56
CA ASP A 136 -14.97 -4.26 -15.27
C ASP A 136 -16.46 -4.08 -14.99
N LEU A 137 -16.80 -3.58 -13.81
CA LEU A 137 -18.17 -3.21 -13.43
C LEU A 137 -18.55 -1.78 -13.86
N GLY A 138 -17.64 -1.04 -14.54
CA GLY A 138 -17.90 0.32 -14.99
C GLY A 138 -18.03 1.35 -13.86
N MET A 139 -17.46 1.06 -12.69
CA MET A 139 -17.58 1.91 -11.51
C MET A 139 -16.59 3.09 -11.59
N ARG A 140 -17.06 4.31 -11.32
CA ARG A 140 -16.22 5.53 -11.32
C ARG A 140 -15.39 5.69 -10.03
N LEU A 141 -14.89 4.60 -9.49
CA LEU A 141 -14.13 4.55 -8.23
C LEU A 141 -12.96 3.57 -8.24
N SER A 142 -12.47 3.18 -9.43
CA SER A 142 -11.39 2.21 -9.53
C SER A 142 -10.08 2.66 -8.85
N GLY A 143 -9.80 3.97 -8.84
CA GLY A 143 -8.74 4.55 -8.02
C GLY A 143 -8.96 4.32 -6.52
N ASP A 144 -10.16 4.56 -6.01
CA ASP A 144 -10.49 4.33 -4.60
C ASP A 144 -10.49 2.84 -4.25
N ALA A 145 -10.92 1.96 -5.17
CA ALA A 145 -10.84 0.52 -5.01
C ALA A 145 -9.39 0.03 -4.94
N PHE A 146 -8.49 0.61 -5.74
CA PHE A 146 -7.05 0.35 -5.65
C PHE A 146 -6.53 0.72 -4.26
N ILE A 147 -6.81 1.94 -3.81
CA ILE A 147 -6.37 2.42 -2.50
C ILE A 147 -6.97 1.56 -1.38
N GLY A 148 -8.26 1.24 -1.44
CA GLY A 148 -8.93 0.37 -0.48
C GLY A 148 -8.23 -0.99 -0.37
N GLY A 149 -7.96 -1.65 -1.50
CA GLY A 149 -7.25 -2.94 -1.51
C GLY A 149 -5.80 -2.84 -1.05
N LEU A 150 -5.11 -1.72 -1.32
CA LEU A 150 -3.74 -1.49 -0.86
C LEU A 150 -3.69 -1.29 0.67
N LEU A 151 -4.67 -0.58 1.22
CA LEU A 151 -4.70 -0.20 2.63
C LEU A 151 -5.38 -1.24 3.54
N HIS A 152 -6.10 -2.23 2.98
CA HIS A 152 -7.01 -3.08 3.75
C HIS A 152 -6.34 -3.79 4.93
N ASP A 153 -5.11 -4.26 4.76
CA ASP A 153 -4.34 -5.02 5.75
C ASP A 153 -3.23 -4.20 6.42
N LEU A 154 -3.24 -2.87 6.25
CA LEU A 154 -2.21 -2.00 6.83
C LEU A 154 -2.03 -2.14 8.34
N GLY A 155 -3.14 -2.41 9.05
CA GLY A 155 -3.13 -2.63 10.49
C GLY A 155 -2.15 -3.74 10.90
N ILE A 156 -1.99 -4.78 10.08
CA ILE A 156 -1.06 -5.89 10.35
C ILE A 156 0.38 -5.36 10.42
N SER A 157 0.79 -4.53 9.45
CA SER A 157 2.14 -3.94 9.43
C SER A 157 2.37 -2.99 10.62
N VAL A 158 1.34 -2.21 10.99
CA VAL A 158 1.38 -1.30 12.16
C VAL A 158 1.51 -2.10 13.46
N ILE A 159 0.67 -3.13 13.66
CA ILE A 159 0.71 -3.99 14.85
C ILE A 159 2.06 -4.70 14.94
N HIS A 160 2.56 -5.25 13.84
CA HIS A 160 3.86 -5.90 13.79
C HIS A 160 5.01 -4.95 14.20
N ARG A 161 4.95 -3.67 13.81
CA ARG A 161 5.98 -2.66 14.11
C ARG A 161 5.91 -2.12 15.54
N TYR A 162 4.71 -1.77 16.01
CA TYR A 162 4.52 -0.98 17.24
C TYR A 162 4.01 -1.80 18.43
N LEU A 163 3.46 -2.99 18.19
CA LEU A 163 2.82 -3.86 19.18
C LEU A 163 3.34 -5.29 19.01
N HIS A 164 4.65 -5.44 18.84
CA HIS A 164 5.25 -6.70 18.39
C HIS A 164 4.96 -7.89 19.34
N SER A 165 4.92 -7.68 20.65
CA SER A 165 4.55 -8.72 21.62
C SER A 165 3.11 -9.22 21.43
N ASP A 166 2.18 -8.29 21.17
CA ASP A 166 0.79 -8.63 20.90
C ASP A 166 0.67 -9.33 19.54
N PHE A 167 1.43 -8.88 18.54
CA PHE A 167 1.50 -9.52 17.23
C PHE A 167 1.92 -11.00 17.33
N VAL A 168 3.00 -11.29 18.06
CA VAL A 168 3.47 -12.67 18.28
C VAL A 168 2.40 -13.51 18.97
N SER A 169 1.75 -12.96 19.99
CA SER A 169 0.67 -13.64 20.72
C SER A 169 -0.52 -13.98 19.81
N ILE A 170 -0.89 -13.05 18.92
CA ILE A 170 -1.93 -13.26 17.90
C ILE A 170 -1.50 -14.38 16.95
N CYS A 171 -0.27 -14.35 16.43
CA CYS A 171 0.24 -15.38 15.53
C CYS A 171 0.23 -16.79 16.16
N GLU A 172 0.63 -16.93 17.43
CA GLU A 172 0.59 -18.21 18.13
C GLU A 172 -0.85 -18.69 18.41
N SER A 173 -1.77 -17.77 18.72
CA SER A 173 -3.19 -18.09 18.91
C SER A 173 -3.82 -18.60 17.60
N VAL A 174 -3.49 -17.96 16.46
CA VAL A 174 -3.96 -18.38 15.14
C VAL A 174 -3.43 -19.78 14.77
N LYS A 175 -2.15 -20.08 15.05
CA LYS A 175 -1.56 -21.41 14.80
C LYS A 175 -2.22 -22.51 15.61
N THR A 176 -2.58 -22.22 16.86
CA THR A 176 -3.19 -23.18 17.79
C THR A 176 -4.72 -23.31 17.59
N GLY A 177 -5.30 -22.49 16.70
CA GLY A 177 -6.75 -22.49 16.44
C GLY A 177 -7.59 -21.91 17.57
N MET A 178 -6.96 -21.28 18.57
CA MET A 178 -7.67 -20.61 19.66
C MET A 178 -8.37 -19.36 19.12
N LYS A 179 -9.67 -19.23 19.39
CA LYS A 179 -10.43 -18.03 19.04
C LYS A 179 -10.11 -16.95 20.07
N TYR A 180 -10.05 -15.70 19.62
CA TYR A 180 -9.76 -14.53 20.44
C TYR A 180 -10.72 -14.29 21.64
N PHE A 181 -11.82 -15.05 21.73
CA PHE A 181 -12.88 -14.87 22.74
C PHE A 181 -12.99 -16.00 23.76
N ASP A 182 -12.09 -16.99 23.71
CA ASP A 182 -11.99 -18.04 24.72
C ASP A 182 -10.93 -17.67 25.78
#